data_AF-A0A6J4MTA5-F1
#
_entry.id   AF-A0A6J4MTA5-F1
#
_cell.length_a   1.000
_cell.length_b   1.000
_cell.length_c   1.000
_cell.angle_alpha   90.00
_cell.angle_beta   90.00
_cell.angle_gamma   90.00
#
_symmetry.space_group_name_H-M   'P 1'
#
loop_
_entity.id
_entity.type
_entity.pdbx_description
1 polymer ?
#
loop_
_entity_poly.entity_id
_entity_poly.type
_entity_poly.pdbx_seq_one_letter_code
_entity_poly.pdbx_strand_id
1 'polypeptide(L)' 'MKQFDYSLDFKNIDFRQHPELYRVGKGEQGVLLVEPYKGEILPLWRFKTPEIARESSSK' A
#
# COMPACT_ATOMS: atom_id res chain seq x y z
N MET A 1 3.95 19.92 -1.35
CA MET A 1 3.58 18.56 -1.79
C MET A 1 2.18 18.59 -2.35
N LYS A 2 1.94 17.95 -3.51
CA LYS A 2 0.58 17.77 -4.04
C LYS A 2 -0.19 16.78 -3.15
N GLN A 3 -1.46 17.03 -2.92
CA GLN A 3 -2.34 16.18 -2.12
C GLN A 3 -2.55 14.81 -2.81
N PHE A 4 -2.88 13.78 -2.03
CA PHE A 4 -3.28 12.49 -2.58
C PHE A 4 -4.58 12.65 -3.37
N ASP A 5 -4.58 12.23 -4.63
CA ASP A 5 -5.70 12.41 -5.54
C ASP A 5 -6.64 11.20 -5.48
N TYR A 6 -7.75 11.37 -4.76
CA TYR A 6 -8.78 10.34 -4.64
C TYR A 6 -9.70 10.23 -5.86
N SER A 7 -9.56 11.11 -6.86
CA SER A 7 -10.38 11.06 -8.08
C SER A 7 -9.91 10.02 -9.09
N LEU A 8 -8.69 9.49 -8.94
CA LEU A 8 -8.14 8.45 -9.81
C LEU A 8 -8.88 7.12 -9.64
N ASP A 9 -9.11 6.42 -10.74
CA ASP A 9 -9.66 5.06 -10.72
C ASP A 9 -8.56 4.03 -10.45
N PHE A 10 -8.15 3.95 -9.19
CA PHE A 10 -7.10 3.05 -8.72
C PHE A 10 -7.36 1.56 -9.02
N LYS A 11 -8.60 1.16 -9.32
CA LYS A 11 -8.94 -0.24 -9.63
C LYS A 11 -8.55 -0.63 -11.04
N ASN A 12 -8.54 0.33 -11.98
CA ASN A 12 -8.34 0.08 -13.40
C ASN A 12 -7.00 0.62 -13.93
N ILE A 13 -6.28 1.43 -13.15
CA ILE A 13 -4.96 1.95 -13.52
C ILE A 13 -3.88 0.92 -13.18
N ASP A 14 -3.05 0.58 -14.17
CA ASP A 14 -1.78 -0.11 -13.96
C ASP A 14 -0.68 0.91 -13.65
N PHE A 15 -0.28 1.00 -12.38
CA PHE A 15 0.74 1.94 -11.92
C PHE A 15 2.18 1.50 -12.23
N ARG A 16 2.38 0.31 -12.80
CA ARG A 16 3.66 -0.07 -13.39
C ARG A 16 3.84 0.61 -14.75
N GLN A 17 2.76 0.78 -15.50
CA GLN A 17 2.77 1.51 -16.77
C GLN A 17 2.71 3.04 -16.57
N HIS A 18 2.06 3.49 -15.50
CA HIS A 18 1.88 4.91 -15.17
C HIS A 18 2.49 5.30 -13.80
N PRO A 19 3.82 5.18 -13.61
CA PRO A 19 4.48 5.49 -12.34
C PRO A 19 4.35 6.97 -11.96
N GLU A 20 4.14 7.88 -12.92
CA GLU A 20 3.97 9.32 -12.69
C GLU A 20 2.68 9.67 -11.92
N LEU A 21 1.66 8.79 -11.98
CA LEU A 21 0.41 8.91 -11.22
C LEU A 21 0.56 8.48 -9.77
N TYR A 22 1.63 7.74 -9.43
CA TYR A 22 1.89 7.34 -8.07
C TYR A 22 2.21 8.56 -7.18
N ARG A 23 1.54 8.62 -6.02
CA ARG A 23 1.71 9.68 -5.03
C ARG A 23 1.72 9.06 -3.64
N VAL A 24 2.71 9.46 -2.84
CA VAL A 24 2.79 9.07 -1.43
C VAL A 24 1.79 9.92 -0.64
N GLY A 25 0.81 9.27 -0.02
CA GLY A 25 -0.13 9.91 0.90
C GLY A 25 0.52 10.25 2.25
N LYS A 26 -0.18 11.01 3.10
CA LYS A 26 0.24 11.22 4.49
C LYS A 26 -0.30 10.07 5.35
N GLY A 27 0.53 9.52 6.24
CA GLY A 27 0.12 8.37 7.06
C GLY A 27 -0.18 7.15 6.19
N GLU A 28 -1.27 6.44 6.49
CA GLU A 28 -1.68 5.21 5.78
C GLU A 28 -2.52 5.47 4.51
N GLN A 29 -2.63 6.73 4.07
CA GLN A 29 -3.41 7.08 2.89
C GLN A 29 -2.89 6.40 1.62
N GLY A 30 -3.71 5.53 1.02
CA GLY A 30 -3.42 4.90 -0.27
C GLY A 30 -2.53 3.67 -0.22
N VAL A 31 -2.10 3.20 0.97
CA VAL A 31 -1.12 2.13 1.17
C VAL A 31 -1.49 0.80 0.48
N LEU A 32 -2.76 0.57 0.16
CA LEU A 32 -3.23 -0.62 -0.54
C LEU A 32 -4.25 -0.31 -1.64
N LEU A 33 -4.09 0.82 -2.34
CA LEU A 33 -4.97 1.17 -3.46
C LEU A 33 -4.35 0.87 -4.83
N VAL A 34 -3.03 0.74 -4.90
CA VAL A 34 -2.27 0.81 -6.15
C VAL A 34 -1.98 -0.59 -6.69
N GLU A 35 -2.53 -0.95 -7.85
CA GLU A 35 -2.21 -2.19 -8.57
C GLU A 35 -1.09 -1.97 -9.60
N PRO A 36 -0.29 -3.01 -9.92
CA PRO A 36 -0.33 -4.39 -9.41
C PRO A 36 0.40 -4.60 -8.07
N TYR A 37 1.04 -3.55 -7.54
CA TYR A 37 1.90 -3.67 -6.36
C TYR A 37 1.17 -4.19 -5.13
N LYS A 38 -0.08 -3.78 -4.91
CA LYS A 38 -0.95 -4.30 -3.85
C LYS A 38 -1.07 -5.83 -3.96
N GLY A 39 -1.42 -6.35 -5.14
CA GLY A 39 -1.54 -7.78 -5.39
C GLY A 39 -0.24 -8.55 -5.18
N GLU A 40 0.92 -7.94 -5.42
CA GLU A 40 2.23 -8.56 -5.23
C GLU A 40 2.70 -8.53 -3.76
N ILE A 41 2.40 -7.45 -3.02
CA ILE A 41 2.82 -7.26 -1.64
C ILE A 41 1.93 -8.04 -0.67
N LEU A 42 0.60 -8.04 -0.87
CA LEU A 42 -0.35 -8.67 0.06
C LEU A 42 -0.04 -10.15 0.37
N PRO A 43 0.34 -11.01 -0.60
CA PRO A 43 0.69 -12.40 -0.32
C PRO A 43 1.94 -12.58 0.55
N LEU A 44 2.87 -11.62 0.49
CA LEU A 44 4.09 -11.55 1.30
C LEU A 44 3.83 -10.90 2.65
N TRP A 45 2.76 -10.12 2.77
CA TRP A 45 2.35 -9.46 3.99
C TRP A 45 1.66 -10.43 4.94
N ARG A 46 2.42 -11.41 5.42
CA ARG A 46 1.97 -12.39 6.40
C ARG A 46 2.43 -11.98 7.78
N PHE A 47 1.54 -12.22 8.73
CA PHE A 47 1.88 -12.26 10.13
C PHE A 47 2.93 -13.36 10.34
N LYS A 48 4.15 -12.98 10.72
CA LYS A 48 5.29 -13.92 10.76
C LYS A 48 5.00 -15.08 11.71
N THR A 49 4.65 -14.78 12.97
CA THR A 49 4.07 -15.72 13.96
C THR A 49 3.35 -14.94 15.08
N PRO A 50 2.40 -15.57 15.80
CA PRO A 50 1.77 -14.99 17.00
C PRO A 50 2.76 -14.53 18.06
N GLU A 51 3.87 -15.26 18.21
CA GLU A 51 4.93 -14.96 19.16
C GLU A 51 5.68 -13.67 18.80
N ILE A 52 6.11 -13.53 17.54
CA ILE A 52 6.84 -12.32 17.08
C ILE A 52 5.94 -11.09 17.18
N ALA A 53 4.65 -11.22 16.88
CA ALA A 53 3.73 -10.11 17.01
C ALA A 53 3.50 -9.68 18.45
N ARG A 54 3.34 -10.64 19.39
CA ARG A 54 3.23 -10.34 20.83
C ARG A 54 4.45 -9.58 21.32
N GLU A 55 5.64 -10.03 20.97
CA GLU A 55 6.90 -9.35 21.31
C GLU A 55 6.93 -7.91 20.75
N SER A 56 6.58 -7.73 19.46
CA SER A 56 6.58 -6.40 18.83
C SER A 56 5.53 -5.43 19.39
N SER A 57 4.37 -5.95 19.85
CA SER A 57 3.26 -5.16 20.38
C SER A 57 3.43 -4.74 21.84
N SER A 58 4.41 -5.32 22.54
CA SER A 58 4.67 -5.09 23.96
C SER A 58 5.75 -4.02 24.21
N LYS A 59 6.08 -3.20 23.20
CA LYS A 59 7.00 -2.06 23.31
C LYS A 59 6.27 -0.74 23.41
#